data_AF-A0A7U6KD38-F1
#
_entry.id   AF-A0A7U6KD38-F1
#
_cell.length_a   1.000
_cell.length_b   1.000
_cell.length_c   1.000
_cell.angle_alpha   90.00
_cell.angle_beta   90.00
_cell.angle_gamma   90.00
#
_symmetry.space_group_name_H-M   'P 1'
#
loop_
_entity.id
_entity.type
_entity.pdbx_description
1 polymer ?
#
loop_
_entity_poly.entity_id
_entity_poly.type
_entity_poly.pdbx_seq_one_letter_code
_entity_poly.pdbx_strand_id
1 'polypeptide(L)' 'MALNSEKTRILVNIPISLKEKIEIEAKKENRSVSNYIVNLIMQNLENKN' A
#
# COMPACT_ATOMS: atom_id res chain seq x y z
N MET A 1 3.03 12.32 -2.05
CA MET A 1 4.49 12.21 -1.78
C MET A 1 5.24 12.56 -3.06
N ALA A 2 6.26 13.41 -2.96
CA ALA A 2 7.17 13.67 -4.07
C ALA A 2 7.85 12.35 -4.47
N LEU A 3 7.95 12.08 -5.77
CA LEU A 3 8.75 10.97 -6.27
C LEU A 3 10.20 11.43 -6.31
N ASN A 4 11.10 10.68 -5.67
CA ASN A 4 12.52 10.74 -6.00
C ASN A 4 12.77 9.89 -7.26
N SER A 5 13.97 9.99 -7.84
CA SER A 5 14.36 9.28 -9.07
C SER A 5 14.27 7.74 -8.97
N GLU A 6 14.14 7.20 -7.77
CA GLU A 6 14.11 5.76 -7.49
C GLU A 6 12.69 5.19 -7.33
N LYS A 7 11.65 6.03 -7.39
CA LYS A 7 10.26 5.62 -7.17
C LYS A 7 9.43 5.87 -8.42
N THR A 8 8.59 4.89 -8.74
CA THR A 8 7.55 5.00 -9.78
C THR A 8 6.15 4.91 -9.17
N ARG A 9 5.13 5.29 -9.93
CA ARG A 9 3.71 5.19 -9.54
C ARG A 9 3.03 4.10 -10.34
N ILE A 10 2.19 3.33 -9.65
CA ILE A 10 1.27 2.39 -10.28
C ILE A 10 -0.14 2.88 -9.97
N LEU A 11 -0.95 3.10 -11.00
CA LEU A 11 -2.37 3.36 -10.84
C LEU A 11 -3.10 2.01 -10.81
N VAL A 12 -3.87 1.77 -9.74
CA VAL A 12 -4.68 0.56 -9.60
C VAL A 12 -6.12 0.93 -9.27
N ASN A 13 -7.05 0.18 -9.85
CA ASN A 13 -8.47 0.30 -9.55
C ASN A 13 -8.85 -0.79 -8.56
N ILE A 14 -9.53 -0.43 -7.49
CA ILE A 14 -10.03 -1.36 -6.48
C ILE A 14 -11.49 -1.04 -6.15
N PRO A 15 -12.27 -2.02 -5.64
CA PRO A 15 -13.60 -1.75 -5.11
C PRO A 15 -13.55 -0.71 -3.98
N ILE A 16 -14.57 0.17 -3.92
CA ILE A 16 -14.67 1.21 -2.89
C ILE A 16 -14.65 0.59 -1.49
N SER A 17 -15.42 -0.48 -1.29
CA SER A 17 -15.49 -1.21 -0.02
C SER A 17 -14.15 -1.81 0.41
N LEU A 18 -13.27 -2.14 -0.55
CA LEU A 18 -11.92 -2.62 -0.25
C LEU A 18 -11.03 -1.46 0.19
N LYS A 19 -11.10 -0.31 -0.48
CA LYS A 19 -10.36 0.90 -0.11
C LYS A 19 -10.65 1.32 1.33
N GLU A 20 -11.92 1.31 1.74
CA GLU A 20 -12.35 1.68 3.10
C GLU A 20 -11.74 0.76 4.15
N LYS A 21 -11.74 -0.56 3.91
CA LYS A 21 -11.11 -1.54 4.82
C LYS A 21 -9.62 -1.31 4.93
N ILE A 22 -8.94 -1.07 3.80
CA ILE A 22 -7.50 -0.79 3.79
C ILE A 22 -7.18 0.51 4.55
N GLU A 23 -8.01 1.55 4.42
CA GLU A 23 -7.84 2.80 5.16
C GLU A 23 -7.94 2.61 6.68
N ILE A 24 -8.86 1.75 7.13
CA ILE A 24 -9.01 1.43 8.56
C ILE A 24 -7.75 0.73 9.08
N GLU A 25 -7.26 -0.30 8.37
CA GLU A 25 -6.05 -1.03 8.80
C GLU A 25 -4.79 -0.15 8.71
N ALA A 26 -4.64 0.64 7.65
CA ALA A 26 -3.51 1.56 7.51
C ALA A 26 -3.45 2.59 8.63
N LYS A 27 -4.62 3.09 9.09
CA LYS A 27 -4.71 4.01 10.25
C LYS A 27 -4.28 3.35 11.56
N LYS A 28 -4.61 2.07 11.79
CA LYS A 28 -4.16 1.34 12.99
C LYS A 28 -2.63 1.28 13.08
N GLU A 29 -1.94 1.25 11.94
CA GLU A 29 -0.47 1.27 11.86
C GLU A 29 0.13 2.67 11.70
N ASN A 30 -0.68 3.75 11.78
CA ASN A 30 -0.26 5.13 11.52
C ASN A 30 0.45 5.31 10.16
N ARG A 31 -0.07 4.66 9.11
CA ARG A 31 0.48 4.66 7.75
C ARG A 31 -0.53 5.20 6.73
N SER A 32 -0.02 5.69 5.60
CA SER A 32 -0.86 5.98 4.43
C SER A 32 -1.26 4.69 3.72
N VAL A 33 -2.41 4.71 3.03
CA VAL A 33 -2.91 3.58 2.23
C VAL A 33 -1.85 3.05 1.27
N SER A 34 -1.18 3.93 0.52
CA SER A 34 -0.15 3.54 -0.44
C SER A 34 1.01 2.82 0.22
N ASN A 35 1.55 3.35 1.33
CA ASN A 35 2.67 2.70 2.02
C ASN A 35 2.25 1.39 2.68
N TYR A 36 1.05 1.33 3.23
CA TYR A 36 0.50 0.12 3.84
C TYR A 36 0.42 -1.01 2.80
N ILE A 37 -0.16 -0.74 1.63
CA ILE A 37 -0.26 -1.71 0.53
C ILE A 37 1.14 -2.16 0.07
N VAL A 38 2.07 -1.22 -0.17
CA VAL A 38 3.43 -1.55 -0.61
C VAL A 38 4.12 -2.45 0.40
N ASN A 39 4.00 -2.15 1.71
CA ASN A 39 4.60 -2.97 2.77
C ASN A 39 4.04 -4.39 2.78
N LEU A 40 2.71 -4.56 2.65
CA LEU A 40 2.10 -5.89 2.57
C LEU A 40 2.60 -6.68 1.36
N ILE A 41 2.75 -6.02 0.21
CA ILE A 41 3.27 -6.65 -1.01
C ILE A 41 4.72 -7.07 -0.81
N MET A 42 5.57 -6.19 -0.25
CA MET A 42 6.97 -6.50 0.04
C MET A 42 7.09 -7.70 0.98
N GLN A 43 6.38 -7.68 2.11
CA GLN A 43 6.35 -8.81 3.05
C GLN A 43 5.86 -10.11 2.41
N ASN A 44 4.84 -10.04 1.55
CA ASN A 44 4.35 -11.24 0.86
C ASN A 44 5.39 -11.80 -0.12
N LEU A 45 6.12 -10.94 -0.83
CA LEU A 45 7.17 -11.35 -1.77
C LEU A 45 8.41 -11.89 -1.05
N GLU A 46 8.80 -11.28 0.06
CA GLU A 46 9.91 -11.76 0.90
C GLU A 46 9.61 -13.13 1.51
N ASN A 47 8.38 -13.35 2.01
CA ASN A 47 7.96 -14.63 2.61
C ASN A 47 7.65 -15.75 1.60
N LYS A 48 7.69 -15.47 0.29
CA LYS A 48 7.50 -16.47 -0.78
C LYS A 48 8.80 -17.07 -1.30
N ASN A 49 9.94 -16.58 -0.82
CA ASN A 49 11.27 -17.14 -1.05
C ASN A 49 11.72 -17.96 0.16
#